data_AF-A0A444YQ22-F1
#
_entry.id   AF-A0A444YQ22-F1
#
_cell.length_a   1.000
_cell.length_b   1.000
_cell.length_c   1.000
_cell.angle_alpha   90.00
_cell.angle_beta   90.00
_cell.angle_gamma   90.00
#
_symmetry.space_group_name_H-M   'P 1'
#
loop_
_entity.id
_entity.type
_entity.pdbx_description
1 polymer ?
#
loop_
_entity_poly.entity_id
_entity_poly.type
_entity_poly.pdbx_seq_one_letter_code
_entity_poly.pdbx_strand_id
1 'polypeptide(L)'
;MGDDIWSISEAEGFSRGVWCLWNKNFWDVEVLHNHKQLIHCKVSWNEEEPWFLTAIYSSPNPSTRRDLWQMLEEIVNSTMVLGV
;
A
#
# COMPACT_ATOMS: atom_id res chain seq x y z
N MET A 1 16.69 13.59 -14.00
CA MET A 1 17.14 12.19 -14.13
C MET A 1 16.91 11.58 -12.76
N GLY A 2 15.85 10.78 -12.60
CA GLY A 2 15.56 9.99 -11.41
C GLY A 2 14.76 10.67 -10.28
N ASP A 3 13.49 11.01 -10.51
CA ASP A 3 12.54 11.34 -9.43
C ASP A 3 11.58 10.14 -9.25
N ASP A 4 12.00 9.14 -8.47
CA ASP A 4 11.49 7.75 -8.48
C ASP A 4 9.97 7.57 -8.49
N ILE A 5 9.45 6.96 -9.57
CA ILE A 5 8.02 6.81 -9.96
C ILE A 5 7.35 5.59 -9.30
N TRP A 6 7.98 5.01 -8.28
CA TRP A 6 7.63 3.71 -7.74
C TRP A 6 7.93 3.63 -6.26
N SER A 7 7.19 2.77 -5.56
CA SER A 7 7.51 2.35 -4.19
C SER A 7 7.62 0.83 -4.14
N ILE A 8 8.69 0.33 -3.54
CA ILE A 8 9.00 -1.10 -3.41
C ILE A 8 8.84 -1.50 -1.94
N SER A 9 8.16 -2.62 -1.70
CA SER A 9 8.38 -3.42 -0.49
C SER A 9 9.48 -4.42 -0.78
N GLU A 10 10.65 -4.26 -0.14
CA GLU A 10 11.72 -5.24 -0.31
C GLU A 10 11.29 -6.59 0.28
N ALA A 11 11.55 -7.63 -0.51
CA ALA A 11 11.17 -8.99 -0.19
C ALA A 11 12.44 -9.75 0.24
N GLU A 12 12.40 -10.43 1.39
CA GLU A 12 13.52 -11.28 1.80
C GLU A 12 13.54 -12.55 0.92
N GLY A 13 14.58 -12.70 0.09
CA GLY A 13 14.84 -13.91 -0.73
C GLY A 13 14.05 -13.99 -2.05
N PHE A 14 13.65 -15.19 -2.48
CA PHE A 14 12.86 -15.46 -3.71
C PHE A 14 11.40 -14.97 -3.66
N SER A 15 11.03 -14.14 -2.68
CA SER A 15 9.64 -13.77 -2.44
C SER A 15 9.20 -12.61 -3.35
N ARG A 16 8.10 -12.85 -4.07
CA ARG A 16 7.54 -12.00 -5.13
C ARG A 16 6.69 -10.89 -4.48
N GLY A 17 7.33 -9.80 -4.05
CA GLY A 17 6.67 -8.67 -3.39
C GLY A 17 5.55 -8.00 -4.21
N VAL A 18 4.74 -7.18 -3.56
CA VAL A 18 3.72 -6.33 -4.22
C VAL A 18 4.39 -5.08 -4.78
N TRP A 19 4.12 -4.74 -6.03
CA TRP A 19 4.56 -3.48 -6.63
C TRP A 19 3.34 -2.60 -6.91
N CYS A 20 3.44 -1.33 -6.56
CA CYS A 20 2.49 -0.31 -6.95
C CYS A 20 3.22 0.72 -7.83
N LEU A 21 2.76 0.88 -9.07
CA LEU A 21 3.32 1.82 -10.04
C LEU A 21 2.23 2.81 -10.42
N TRP A 22 2.59 4.09 -10.53
CA TRP A 22 1.67 5.14 -10.95
C TRP A 22 2.40 6.19 -11.80
N ASN A 23 1.65 6.95 -12.58
CA ASN A 23 2.22 8.04 -13.35
C ASN A 23 2.13 9.34 -12.54
N LYS A 24 3.27 9.84 -12.05
CA LYS A 24 3.37 11.08 -11.26
C LYS A 24 2.89 12.34 -11.97
N ASN A 25 2.75 12.32 -13.30
CA ASN A 25 2.17 13.46 -14.03
C ASN A 25 0.65 13.57 -13.82
N PHE A 26 0.01 12.51 -13.33
CA PHE A 26 -1.42 12.45 -13.14
C PHE A 26 -1.79 12.13 -11.69
N TRP A 27 -1.05 11.27 -11.00
CA TRP A 27 -1.45 10.81 -9.68
C TRP A 27 -0.44 11.25 -8.64
N ASP A 28 -0.95 11.87 -7.57
CA ASP A 28 -0.21 12.02 -6.33
C ASP A 28 -0.54 10.83 -5.43
N VAL A 29 0.51 10.16 -4.95
CA VAL A 29 0.40 8.89 -4.22
C VAL A 29 1.34 8.94 -3.04
N GLU A 30 0.74 8.96 -1.86
CA GLU A 30 1.44 8.87 -0.58
C GLU A 30 1.34 7.43 -0.06
N VAL A 31 2.48 6.77 0.11
CA VAL A 31 2.53 5.41 0.68
C VAL A 31 2.47 5.52 2.20
N LEU A 32 1.35 5.08 2.77
CA LEU A 32 1.08 5.16 4.21
C LEU A 32 1.54 3.90 4.95
N HIS A 33 1.45 2.73 4.31
CA HIS A 33 1.94 1.48 4.88
C HIS A 33 2.60 0.63 3.80
N ASN A 34 3.76 0.08 4.11
CA ASN A 34 4.53 -0.77 3.20
C ASN A 34 4.99 -2.02 3.94
N HIS A 35 4.48 -3.17 3.52
CA HIS A 35 4.83 -4.48 4.06
C HIS A 35 4.93 -5.49 2.93
N LYS A 36 5.71 -6.57 3.13
CA LYS A 36 5.97 -7.64 2.14
C LYS A 36 4.73 -8.22 1.46
N GLN A 37 3.56 -8.08 2.07
CA GLN A 37 2.28 -8.57 1.54
C GLN A 37 1.25 -7.49 1.24
N LEU A 38 1.51 -6.23 1.60
CA LEU A 38 0.57 -5.16 1.32
C LEU A 38 1.26 -3.83 1.13
N ILE A 39 0.72 -3.02 0.23
CA ILE A 39 1.03 -1.60 0.12
C ILE A 39 -0.30 -0.86 0.28
N HIS A 40 -0.35 0.06 1.23
CA HIS A 40 -1.47 0.96 1.45
C HIS A 40 -1.06 2.38 1.08
N CYS A 41 -1.83 3.02 0.22
CA CYS A 41 -1.57 4.37 -0.26
C CYS A 41 -2.79 5.26 -0.12
N LYS A 42 -2.56 6.54 0.12
CA LYS A 42 -3.50 7.61 -0.21
C LYS A 42 -3.22 8.07 -1.63
N VAL A 43 -4.26 8.12 -2.46
CA VAL A 43 -4.18 8.48 -3.86
C VAL A 43 -5.06 9.69 -4.10
N SER A 44 -4.52 10.71 -4.74
CA SER A 44 -5.23 11.93 -5.11
C SER A 44 -4.94 12.31 -6.55
N TRP A 45 -5.85 13.09 -7.12
CA TRP A 45 -5.71 13.66 -8.45
C TRP A 45 -6.34 15.05 -8.49
N ASN A 46 -5.54 16.05 -8.85
CA ASN A 46 -5.98 17.45 -8.89
C ASN A 46 -6.68 17.86 -7.57
N GLU A 47 -7.89 18.42 -7.67
CA GLU A 47 -8.70 18.87 -6.54
C GLU A 47 -9.81 17.86 -6.17
N GLU A 48 -9.77 16.64 -6.72
CA GLU A 48 -10.72 15.59 -6.37
C GLU A 48 -10.44 15.04 -4.97
N GLU A 49 -11.49 14.52 -4.33
CA GLU A 49 -11.37 13.93 -3.00
C GLU A 49 -10.39 12.75 -3.03
N PRO A 50 -9.37 12.74 -2.15
CA PRO A 50 -8.44 11.62 -2.06
C PRO A 50 -9.15 10.32 -1.67
N TRP A 51 -8.62 9.22 -2.15
CA TRP A 51 -9.10 7.88 -1.83
C TRP A 51 -7.94 6.96 -1.44
N PHE A 52 -8.28 5.83 -0.83
CA PHE A 52 -7.27 4.88 -0.36
C PHE A 52 -7.20 3.64 -1.25
N LEU A 53 -5.98 3.24 -1.59
CA LEU A 53 -5.66 2.01 -2.31
C LEU A 53 -4.92 1.05 -1.37
N THR A 54 -5.37 -0.20 -1.27
CA THR A 54 -4.59 -1.26 -0.62
C THR A 54 -4.34 -2.39 -1.61
N ALA A 55 -3.11 -2.51 -2.07
CA ALA A 55 -2.66 -3.63 -2.91
C ALA A 55 -2.17 -4.77 -2.01
N ILE A 56 -2.69 -5.99 -2.20
CA ILE A 56 -2.42 -7.13 -1.31
C ILE A 56 -1.90 -8.33 -2.11
N TYR A 57 -0.84 -8.96 -1.61
CA TYR A 57 -0.41 -10.29 -1.99
C TYR A 57 -0.91 -11.33 -0.99
N SER A 58 -1.98 -12.02 -1.37
CA SER A 58 -2.63 -13.03 -0.53
C SER A 58 -1.83 -14.33 -0.54
N SER A 59 -1.14 -14.61 0.58
CA SER A 59 -0.44 -15.88 0.78
C SER A 59 -1.44 -17.03 0.99
N PRO A 60 -1.23 -18.21 0.39
CA PRO A 60 -2.07 -19.37 0.66
C PRO A 60 -1.88 -19.91 2.09
N ASN A 61 -0.78 -19.55 2.77
CA ASN A 61 -0.50 -19.98 4.14
C ASN A 61 -1.49 -19.33 5.14
N PRO A 62 -2.27 -20.11 5.92
CA PRO A 62 -3.26 -19.59 6.86
C PRO A 62 -2.69 -18.72 7.99
N SER A 63 -1.47 -19.00 8.46
CA SER A 63 -0.84 -18.17 9.50
C SER A 63 -0.49 -16.80 8.95
N THR A 64 0.16 -16.77 7.80
CA THR A 64 0.50 -15.53 7.08
C THR A 64 -0.75 -14.71 6.74
N ARG A 65 -1.87 -15.36 6.42
CA ARG A 65 -3.15 -14.67 6.19
C ARG A 65 -3.74 -14.06 7.47
N ARG A 66 -3.56 -14.69 8.63
CA ARG A 66 -4.00 -14.10 9.91
C ARG A 66 -3.22 -12.83 10.22
N ASP A 67 -1.91 -12.85 10.03
CA ASP A 67 -1.05 -11.68 10.22
C ASP A 67 -1.48 -10.54 9.28
N LEU A 68 -1.80 -10.87 8.02
CA LEU A 68 -2.36 -9.92 7.06
C LEU A 68 -3.66 -9.27 7.55
N TRP A 69 -4.58 -10.05 8.12
CA TRP A 69 -5.84 -9.50 8.64
C TRP A 69 -5.61 -8.54 9.81
N GLN A 70 -4.68 -8.86 10.72
CA GLN A 70 -4.33 -7.96 11.82
C GLN A 70 -3.80 -6.62 11.31
N MET A 71 -2.90 -6.63 10.31
CA MET A 71 -2.41 -5.39 9.70
C MET A 71 -3.52 -4.58 9.03
N LEU A 72 -4.51 -5.23 8.40
CA LEU A 72 -5.66 -4.52 7.81
C LEU A 72 -6.53 -3.86 8.88
N GLU A 73 -6.75 -4.52 10.01
CA GLU A 73 -7.48 -3.95 11.15
C GLU A 73 -6.74 -2.72 11.71
N GLU A 74 -5.41 -2.80 11.85
CA GLU A 74 -4.57 -1.67 12.26
C GLU A 74 -4.67 -0.49 11.28
N ILE A 75 -4.63 -0.76 9.97
CA ILE A 75 -4.78 0.27 8.93
C ILE A 75 -6.14 0.95 9.06
N VAL A 76 -7.23 0.18 9.13
CA VAL A 76 -8.59 0.74 9.28
C VAL A 76 -8.70 1.61 10.53
N ASN A 77 -8.17 1.14 11.66
CA ASN A 77 -8.16 1.91 12.90
C ASN A 77 -7.36 3.21 12.77
N SER A 78 -6.22 3.18 12.07
CA SER A 78 -5.40 4.37 11.84
C SER A 78 -6.07 5.39 10.91
N THR A 79 -6.74 4.93 9.85
CA THR A 79 -7.42 5.79 8.89
C THR A 79 -8.66 6.44 9.51
N MET A 80 -9.43 5.69 10.32
CA MET A 80 -10.61 6.25 11.02
C MET A 80 -10.27 7.33 12.04
N VAL A 81 -9.08 7.29 12.65
CA VAL A 81 -8.64 8.29 13.64
C VAL A 81 -8.19 9.59 12.95
N LEU A 82 -7.80 9.54 11.67
CA LEU A 82 -7.37 10.71 10.91
C LEU A 82 -8.54 11.50 10.27
N GLY A 83 -9.78 11.07 10.45
CA GLY A 83 -10.97 11.88 10.15
C GLY A 83 -11.19 12.20 8.67
N VAL A 84 -10.76 11.29 7.79
CA VAL A 84 -11.24 11.19 6.40
C VAL A 84 -12.52 10.37 6.34
#